data_AF-A0A350CND2-F1
#
_entry.id   AF-A0A350CND2-F1
#
_cell.length_a   1.000
_cell.length_b   1.000
_cell.length_c   1.000
_cell.angle_alpha   90.00
_cell.angle_beta   90.00
_cell.angle_gamma   90.00
#
_symmetry.space_group_name_H-M   'P 1'
#
loop_
_entity.id
_entity.type
_entity.pdbx_description
1 polymer ?
#
loop_
_entity_poly.entity_id
_entity_poly.type
_entity_poly.pdbx_seq_one_letter_code
_entity_poly.pdbx_strand_id
1 'polypeptide(L)'
;MMRLPQPGRIGYFGKIPSRSDFVKVAHDAPAMGMLDDWLAAVMQRLPSSARWKIDYDAMAPVSFVFAGPARKLAVAGHLVASHDAPGRRFPFLMMRTLDVADPPAFVSRCPLAFAPLWTFLETMAPRVVADADPAPHLQEISEAAVTLGETDDALAGFLATGTISSLSRLLGDLEASRIVLALGLLLQPVMHSKPTQVDKSLVLPLPEDETLRAPVAAFWLELVAPFVRRTGFDLALFLTRQEGRAVLVIGFCGAAAQTLRGIIDPLVGAEQQVRFDDTGWIDEQLGLDVDVRALASYLDQPQLPLKLARELFIKTFIGGAA
;
A
#
# COMPACT_ATOMS: atom_id res chain seq x y z
N MET A 1 -30.09 3.42 -15.65
CA MET A 1 -29.82 3.97 -14.30
C MET A 1 -28.72 3.15 -13.67
N MET A 2 -27.50 3.68 -13.58
CA MET A 2 -26.43 3.06 -12.80
C MET A 2 -26.78 3.20 -11.32
N ARG A 3 -26.88 2.07 -10.62
CA ARG A 3 -27.12 2.02 -9.18
C ARG A 3 -25.86 2.58 -8.51
N LEU A 4 -25.97 3.70 -7.80
CA LEU A 4 -24.87 4.17 -6.93
C LEU A 4 -24.49 3.00 -6.00
N PRO A 5 -23.20 2.64 -5.88
CA PRO A 5 -22.80 1.55 -5.00
C PRO A 5 -23.26 1.88 -3.58
N GLN A 6 -23.92 0.92 -2.92
CA GLN A 6 -24.31 1.10 -1.53
C GLN A 6 -23.03 1.31 -0.69
N PRO A 7 -23.05 2.21 0.31
CA PRO A 7 -21.93 2.33 1.24
C PRO A 7 -21.71 0.96 1.90
N GLY A 8 -20.57 0.35 1.58
CA GLY A 8 -20.18 -0.94 2.13
C GLY A 8 -19.93 -0.81 3.62
N ARG A 9 -20.40 -1.81 4.36
CA ARG A 9 -20.22 -1.89 5.82
C ARG A 9 -18.81 -2.31 6.17
N ILE A 10 -18.37 -1.89 7.34
CA ILE A 10 -17.04 -2.22 7.86
C ILE A 10 -17.17 -3.43 8.78
N GLY A 11 -16.36 -4.46 8.52
CA GLY A 11 -16.15 -5.59 9.41
C GLY A 11 -14.88 -5.40 10.25
N TYR A 12 -14.74 -6.20 11.30
CA TYR A 12 -13.52 -6.24 12.10
C TYR A 12 -13.27 -7.63 12.65
N PHE A 13 -12.00 -7.90 12.96
CA PHE A 13 -11.55 -9.13 13.57
C PHE A 13 -10.24 -8.91 14.31
N GLY A 14 -10.08 -9.54 15.47
CA GLY A 14 -8.81 -9.58 16.17
C GLY A 14 -8.96 -9.61 17.68
N LYS A 15 -7.88 -9.28 18.38
CA LYS A 15 -7.86 -9.17 19.84
C LYS A 15 -7.83 -7.73 20.28
N ILE A 16 -8.44 -7.47 21.43
CA ILE A 16 -8.45 -6.15 22.06
C ILE A 16 -8.22 -6.30 23.56
N PRO A 17 -7.53 -5.35 24.23
CA PRO A 17 -7.08 -5.53 25.61
C PRO A 17 -8.21 -5.76 26.63
N SER A 18 -9.42 -5.26 26.38
CA SER A 18 -10.58 -5.38 27.27
C SER A 18 -11.35 -6.71 27.14
N ARG A 19 -10.93 -7.63 26.25
CA ARG A 19 -11.60 -8.93 26.03
C ARG A 19 -10.60 -10.08 26.14
N SER A 20 -11.03 -11.23 26.67
CA SER A 20 -10.21 -12.46 26.73
C SER A 20 -10.15 -13.21 25.40
N ASP A 21 -11.19 -13.06 24.58
CA ASP A 21 -11.38 -13.76 23.32
C ASP A 21 -11.41 -12.79 22.13
N PHE A 22 -11.43 -13.35 20.93
CA PHE A 22 -11.52 -12.58 19.69
C PHE A 22 -12.84 -11.81 19.61
N VAL A 23 -12.76 -10.58 19.12
CA VAL A 23 -13.92 -9.83 18.63
C VAL A 23 -14.03 -10.00 17.12
N LYS A 24 -15.25 -10.17 16.60
CA LYS A 24 -15.48 -10.40 15.18
C LYS A 24 -16.85 -9.92 14.74
N VAL A 25 -16.88 -9.13 13.67
CA VAL A 25 -18.07 -8.86 12.86
C VAL A 25 -17.65 -8.94 11.40
N ALA A 26 -18.32 -9.78 10.62
CA ALA A 26 -18.01 -10.01 9.21
C ALA A 26 -19.26 -9.80 8.35
N HIS A 27 -19.24 -8.79 7.48
CA HIS A 27 -20.28 -8.59 6.46
C HIS A 27 -19.96 -9.36 5.17
N ASP A 28 -18.69 -9.69 4.95
CA ASP A 28 -18.18 -10.54 3.87
C ASP A 28 -17.33 -11.66 4.50
N ALA A 29 -17.94 -12.84 4.69
CA ALA A 29 -17.30 -13.96 5.39
C ALA A 29 -16.09 -14.54 4.62
N PRO A 30 -16.13 -14.74 3.28
CA PRO A 30 -14.95 -15.14 2.51
C PRO A 30 -13.79 -14.16 2.62
N ALA A 31 -14.03 -12.85 2.48
CA ALA A 31 -12.96 -11.86 2.60
C ALA A 31 -12.39 -11.82 4.04
N MET A 32 -13.24 -11.95 5.06
CA MET A 32 -12.78 -12.03 6.44
C MET A 32 -11.94 -13.28 6.72
N GLY A 33 -12.33 -14.44 6.17
CA GLY A 33 -11.56 -15.68 6.30
C GLY A 33 -10.17 -15.58 5.67
N MET A 34 -10.07 -15.01 4.48
CA MET A 34 -8.79 -14.74 3.81
C MET A 34 -7.87 -13.86 4.68
N LEU A 35 -8.40 -12.81 5.30
CA LEU A 35 -7.62 -11.92 6.16
C LEU A 35 -7.19 -12.60 7.47
N ASP A 36 -8.04 -13.44 8.05
CA ASP A 36 -7.71 -14.25 9.22
C ASP A 36 -6.54 -15.21 8.91
N ASP A 37 -6.64 -15.97 7.81
CA ASP A 37 -5.58 -16.87 7.35
C ASP A 37 -4.26 -16.12 7.08
N TRP A 38 -4.34 -14.94 6.45
CA TRP A 38 -3.18 -14.09 6.20
C TRP A 38 -2.51 -13.62 7.50
N LEU A 39 -3.29 -13.13 8.48
CA LEU A 39 -2.74 -12.70 9.77
C LEU A 39 -2.21 -13.87 10.59
N ALA A 40 -2.90 -15.02 10.59
CA ALA A 40 -2.41 -16.24 11.23
C ALA A 40 -1.07 -16.67 10.64
N ALA A 41 -0.93 -16.63 9.31
CA ALA A 41 0.31 -16.90 8.60
C ALA A 41 1.44 -15.94 9.00
N VAL A 42 1.16 -14.65 9.20
CA VAL A 42 2.13 -13.67 9.70
C VAL A 42 2.55 -14.01 11.13
N MET A 43 1.58 -14.21 12.03
CA MET A 43 1.82 -14.49 13.45
C MET A 43 2.59 -15.79 13.67
N GLN A 44 2.43 -16.79 12.81
CA GLN A 44 3.21 -18.03 12.84
C GLN A 44 4.69 -17.84 12.46
N ARG A 45 5.01 -16.83 11.65
CA ARG A 45 6.38 -16.57 11.17
C ARG A 45 7.18 -15.67 12.11
N LEU A 46 6.52 -14.78 12.85
CA LEU A 46 7.17 -13.82 13.75
C LEU A 46 8.11 -14.48 14.79
N PRO A 47 7.76 -15.60 15.45
CA PRO A 47 8.59 -16.21 16.50
C PRO A 47 9.96 -16.72 16.05
N SER A 48 10.28 -16.68 14.76
CA SER A 48 11.62 -16.98 14.25
C SER A 48 12.69 -15.94 14.67
N SER A 49 12.28 -14.73 15.07
CA SER A 49 13.15 -13.72 15.68
C SER A 49 12.96 -13.69 17.19
N ALA A 50 14.03 -13.64 17.99
CA ALA A 50 13.93 -13.52 19.45
C ALA A 50 13.30 -12.18 19.90
N ARG A 51 13.37 -11.15 19.07
CA ARG A 51 12.87 -9.79 19.35
C ARG A 51 11.43 -9.57 18.88
N TRP A 52 10.79 -10.58 18.28
CA TRP A 52 9.52 -10.43 17.59
C TRP A 52 8.41 -9.75 18.39
N LYS A 53 8.38 -9.90 19.72
CA LYS A 53 7.40 -9.23 20.58
C LYS A 53 7.62 -7.71 20.62
N ILE A 54 8.88 -7.28 20.73
CA ILE A 54 9.26 -5.86 20.73
C ILE A 54 8.89 -5.27 19.37
N ASP A 55 9.26 -5.96 18.29
CA ASP A 55 9.05 -5.48 16.94
C ASP A 55 7.54 -5.45 16.59
N TYR A 56 6.78 -6.47 17.02
CA TYR A 56 5.32 -6.50 16.92
C TYR A 56 4.64 -5.37 17.69
N ASP A 57 5.01 -5.16 18.96
CA ASP A 57 4.41 -4.13 19.81
C ASP A 57 4.77 -2.71 19.32
N ALA A 58 5.92 -2.56 18.65
CA ALA A 58 6.38 -1.30 18.06
C ALA A 58 5.88 -1.06 16.62
N MET A 59 5.16 -2.03 16.03
CA MET A 59 4.66 -1.91 14.65
C MET A 59 3.76 -0.67 14.52
N ALA A 60 4.12 0.22 13.59
CA ALA A 60 3.25 1.33 13.24
C ALA A 60 1.91 0.83 12.66
N PRO A 61 0.79 1.54 12.87
CA PRO A 61 -0.47 1.19 12.23
C PRO A 61 -0.31 1.04 10.70
N VAL A 62 -1.06 0.09 10.13
CA VAL A 62 -0.95 -0.27 8.71
C VAL A 62 -2.30 -0.17 8.04
N SER A 63 -2.47 0.83 7.19
CA SER A 63 -3.58 0.90 6.23
C SER A 63 -3.23 0.01 5.05
N PHE A 64 -4.15 -0.82 4.58
CA PHE A 64 -3.86 -1.80 3.53
C PHE A 64 -4.96 -1.87 2.48
N VAL A 65 -4.58 -2.36 1.30
CA VAL A 65 -5.51 -2.80 0.26
C VAL A 65 -4.92 -3.97 -0.52
N PHE A 66 -5.74 -5.00 -0.72
CA PHE A 66 -5.48 -6.08 -1.65
C PHE A 66 -6.30 -5.85 -2.92
N ALA A 67 -5.63 -5.58 -4.03
CA ALA A 67 -6.24 -5.28 -5.32
C ALA A 67 -5.38 -5.81 -6.46
N GLY A 68 -5.95 -6.03 -7.64
CA GLY A 68 -5.18 -6.52 -8.77
C GLY A 68 -5.93 -6.37 -10.09
N PRO A 69 -5.22 -6.47 -11.22
CA PRO A 69 -5.76 -6.18 -12.55
C PRO A 69 -6.83 -7.19 -13.00
N ALA A 70 -6.90 -8.38 -12.39
CA ALA A 70 -7.94 -9.36 -12.65
C ALA A 70 -9.00 -9.45 -11.53
N ARG A 71 -8.80 -8.74 -10.42
CA ARG A 71 -9.55 -8.95 -9.19
C ARG A 71 -10.75 -8.01 -9.08
N LYS A 72 -11.95 -8.56 -9.22
CA LYS A 72 -13.22 -7.80 -9.13
C LYS A 72 -13.63 -7.39 -7.72
N LEU A 73 -13.00 -7.95 -6.69
CA LEU A 73 -13.25 -7.61 -5.29
C LEU A 73 -11.97 -7.07 -4.66
N ALA A 74 -11.92 -5.77 -4.40
CA ALA A 74 -10.87 -5.17 -3.60
C ALA A 74 -11.19 -5.31 -2.12
N VAL A 75 -10.16 -5.55 -1.30
CA VAL A 75 -10.30 -5.66 0.16
C VAL A 75 -9.36 -4.66 0.80
N ALA A 76 -9.89 -3.66 1.48
CA ALA A 76 -9.10 -2.61 2.13
C ALA A 76 -9.43 -2.53 3.62
N GLY A 77 -8.47 -2.06 4.41
CA GLY A 77 -8.65 -1.98 5.84
C GLY A 77 -7.52 -1.29 6.55
N HIS A 78 -7.54 -1.42 7.88
CA HIS A 78 -6.54 -0.88 8.78
C HIS A 78 -6.23 -1.88 9.88
N LEU A 79 -4.95 -2.00 10.22
CA LEU A 79 -4.39 -3.00 11.11
C LEU A 79 -3.54 -2.32 12.18
N VAL A 80 -3.73 -2.71 13.45
CA VAL A 80 -2.90 -2.25 14.57
C VAL A 80 -2.40 -3.43 15.40
N ALA A 81 -1.22 -3.27 16.00
CA ALA A 81 -0.72 -4.20 17.00
C ALA A 81 -1.67 -4.23 18.21
N SER A 82 -1.96 -5.42 18.74
CA SER A 82 -2.90 -5.59 19.84
C SER A 82 -2.67 -6.91 20.59
N HIS A 83 -3.39 -7.08 21.69
CA HIS A 83 -3.41 -8.28 22.50
C HIS A 83 -4.77 -8.43 23.20
N ASP A 84 -5.06 -9.61 23.74
CA ASP A 84 -6.21 -9.81 24.62
C ASP A 84 -5.88 -9.46 26.08
N ALA A 85 -6.87 -9.52 26.97
CA ALA A 85 -6.70 -9.26 28.40
C ALA A 85 -5.58 -10.11 29.06
N PRO A 86 -5.41 -11.41 28.73
CA PRO A 86 -4.24 -12.20 29.16
C PRO A 86 -2.88 -11.80 28.55
N GLY A 87 -2.84 -10.92 27.56
CA GLY A 87 -1.61 -10.45 26.91
C GLY A 87 -1.12 -11.29 25.73
N ARG A 88 -1.96 -12.20 25.19
CA ARG A 88 -1.63 -12.97 23.98
C ARG A 88 -1.79 -12.07 22.77
N ARG A 89 -0.66 -11.77 22.09
CA ARG A 89 -0.59 -10.89 20.91
C ARG A 89 -1.33 -11.48 19.72
N PHE A 90 -2.19 -10.67 19.13
CA PHE A 90 -2.78 -10.88 17.81
C PHE A 90 -3.37 -9.53 17.35
N PRO A 91 -3.15 -9.10 16.10
CA PRO A 91 -3.56 -7.77 15.67
C PRO A 91 -5.07 -7.52 15.78
N PHE A 92 -5.46 -6.25 15.87
CA PHE A 92 -6.83 -5.85 15.60
C PHE A 92 -6.91 -5.27 14.18
N LEU A 93 -7.85 -5.78 13.39
CA LEU A 93 -8.04 -5.40 12.00
C LEU A 93 -9.49 -4.96 11.78
N MET A 94 -9.67 -3.89 11.00
CA MET A 94 -10.94 -3.47 10.44
C MET A 94 -10.84 -3.46 8.92
N MET A 95 -11.93 -3.79 8.23
CA MET A 95 -11.91 -3.94 6.77
C MET A 95 -13.26 -3.66 6.12
N ARG A 96 -13.19 -3.36 4.83
CA ARG A 96 -14.34 -3.26 3.93
C ARG A 96 -13.96 -3.85 2.58
N THR A 97 -14.94 -4.45 1.90
CA THR A 97 -14.83 -4.89 0.52
C THR A 97 -15.44 -3.87 -0.46
N LEU A 98 -14.95 -3.88 -1.69
CA LEU A 98 -15.45 -3.07 -2.78
C LEU A 98 -15.51 -3.90 -4.06
N ASP A 99 -16.69 -3.93 -4.68
CA ASP A 99 -16.83 -4.44 -6.04
C ASP A 99 -16.25 -3.44 -7.04
N VAL A 100 -15.24 -3.88 -7.78
CA VAL A 100 -14.47 -3.07 -8.70
C VAL A 100 -14.92 -3.33 -10.14
N ALA A 101 -15.52 -2.32 -10.76
CA ALA A 101 -16.00 -2.41 -12.14
C ALA A 101 -14.85 -2.60 -13.13
N ASP A 102 -13.79 -1.80 -13.01
CA ASP A 102 -12.59 -1.83 -13.86
C ASP A 102 -11.32 -2.07 -13.00
N PRO A 103 -10.98 -3.34 -12.69
CA PRO A 103 -9.82 -3.64 -11.86
C PRO A 103 -8.47 -3.14 -12.40
N PRO A 104 -8.16 -3.27 -13.71
CA PRO A 104 -6.93 -2.72 -14.27
C PRO A 104 -6.75 -1.22 -13.98
N ALA A 105 -7.80 -0.42 -14.17
CA ALA A 105 -7.73 1.00 -13.83
C ALA A 105 -7.64 1.20 -12.31
N PHE A 106 -8.47 0.49 -11.55
CA PHE A 106 -8.61 0.73 -10.11
C PHE A 106 -7.32 0.53 -9.29
N VAL A 107 -6.40 -0.34 -9.73
CA VAL A 107 -5.14 -0.61 -8.99
C VAL A 107 -4.42 0.70 -8.64
N SER A 108 -4.26 1.63 -9.58
CA SER A 108 -3.58 2.91 -9.30
C SER A 108 -4.44 3.93 -8.56
N ARG A 109 -5.77 3.81 -8.63
CA ARG A 109 -6.71 4.72 -7.98
C ARG A 109 -7.06 4.30 -6.55
N CYS A 110 -6.79 3.06 -6.17
CA CYS A 110 -7.25 2.53 -4.90
C CYS A 110 -6.76 3.32 -3.66
N PRO A 111 -5.57 3.96 -3.63
CA PRO A 111 -5.21 4.79 -2.48
C PRO A 111 -6.13 6.02 -2.32
N LEU A 112 -6.53 6.65 -3.42
CA LEU A 112 -7.45 7.78 -3.42
C LEU A 112 -8.86 7.34 -3.00
N ALA A 113 -9.33 6.21 -3.54
CA ALA A 113 -10.64 5.67 -3.22
C ALA A 113 -10.79 5.35 -1.73
N PHE A 114 -9.76 4.73 -1.14
CA PHE A 114 -9.79 4.28 0.26
C PHE A 114 -9.26 5.30 1.27
N ALA A 115 -8.74 6.46 0.85
CA ALA A 115 -8.24 7.47 1.79
C ALA A 115 -9.27 7.90 2.86
N PRO A 116 -10.55 8.16 2.54
CA PRO A 116 -11.55 8.48 3.57
C PRO A 116 -11.82 7.31 4.53
N LEU A 117 -11.81 6.07 4.02
CA LEU A 117 -11.94 4.87 4.83
C LEU A 117 -10.76 4.75 5.81
N TRP A 118 -9.53 4.86 5.33
CA TRP A 118 -8.34 4.78 6.17
C TRP A 118 -8.31 5.87 7.24
N THR A 119 -8.65 7.11 6.89
CA THR A 119 -8.76 8.22 7.86
C THR A 119 -9.74 7.90 9.00
N PHE A 120 -10.92 7.35 8.65
CA PHE A 120 -11.91 6.93 9.63
C PHE A 120 -11.38 5.79 10.52
N LEU A 121 -10.80 4.75 9.92
CA LEU A 121 -10.30 3.59 10.66
C LEU A 121 -9.10 3.92 11.56
N GLU A 122 -8.19 4.78 11.10
CA GLU A 122 -7.06 5.29 11.88
C GLU A 122 -7.52 6.06 13.12
N THR A 123 -8.65 6.78 13.01
CA THR A 123 -9.27 7.49 14.14
C THR A 123 -9.92 6.52 15.13
N MET A 124 -10.54 5.44 14.64
CA MET A 124 -11.31 4.51 15.47
C MET A 124 -10.44 3.44 16.16
N ALA A 125 -9.38 2.96 15.50
CA ALA A 125 -8.51 1.91 16.03
C ALA A 125 -7.99 2.18 17.45
N PRO A 126 -7.40 3.35 17.77
CA PRO A 126 -6.88 3.61 19.11
C PRO A 126 -7.99 3.65 20.17
N ARG A 127 -9.21 4.08 19.81
CA ARG A 127 -10.36 4.09 20.73
C ARG A 127 -10.75 2.67 21.12
N VAL A 128 -10.82 1.76 20.14
CA VAL A 128 -11.15 0.35 20.41
C VAL A 128 -10.09 -0.33 21.28
N VAL A 129 -8.81 -0.05 21.03
CA VAL A 129 -7.70 -0.72 21.74
C VAL A 129 -7.50 -0.14 23.15
N ALA A 130 -7.70 1.16 23.35
CA ALA A 130 -7.43 1.82 24.63
C ALA A 130 -8.62 1.80 25.61
N ASP A 131 -9.86 1.70 25.11
CA ASP A 131 -11.05 1.81 25.96
C ASP A 131 -11.35 0.50 26.72
N ALA A 132 -11.73 0.64 27.99
CA ALA A 132 -12.15 -0.46 28.84
C ALA A 132 -13.50 -1.05 28.40
N ASP A 133 -14.38 -0.23 27.83
CA ASP A 133 -15.62 -0.68 27.19
C ASP A 133 -15.65 -0.29 25.70
N PRO A 134 -15.14 -1.16 24.80
CA PRO A 134 -15.04 -0.86 23.38
C PRO A 134 -16.36 -1.06 22.63
N ALA A 135 -17.43 -1.53 23.28
CA ALA A 135 -18.67 -1.92 22.60
C ALA A 135 -19.30 -0.78 21.78
N PRO A 136 -19.40 0.48 22.27
CA PRO A 136 -19.92 1.59 21.49
C PRO A 136 -19.08 1.88 20.23
N HIS A 137 -17.75 1.87 20.35
CA HIS A 137 -16.85 2.11 19.21
C HIS A 137 -16.93 1.00 18.16
N LEU A 138 -17.03 -0.26 18.61
CA LEU A 138 -17.20 -1.41 17.72
C LEU A 138 -18.55 -1.36 16.98
N GLN A 139 -19.61 -0.90 17.64
CA GLN A 139 -20.90 -0.68 17.00
C GLN A 139 -20.83 0.45 15.98
N GLU A 140 -20.23 1.59 16.34
CA GLU A 140 -20.02 2.74 15.44
C GLU A 140 -19.26 2.32 14.18
N ILE A 141 -18.19 1.53 14.32
CA ILE A 141 -17.45 0.98 13.16
C ILE A 141 -18.36 0.14 12.29
N SER A 142 -19.12 -0.81 12.87
CA SER A 142 -19.96 -1.73 12.10
C SER A 142 -21.12 -1.03 11.37
N GLU A 143 -21.62 0.08 11.91
CA GLU A 143 -22.72 0.86 11.36
C GLU A 143 -22.25 1.96 10.42
N ALA A 144 -20.96 2.31 10.45
CA ALA A 144 -20.40 3.38 9.64
C ALA A 144 -20.57 3.12 8.14
N ALA A 145 -21.12 4.12 7.45
CA ALA A 145 -21.33 4.15 6.01
C ALA A 145 -20.34 5.14 5.37
N VAL A 146 -19.03 4.84 5.45
CA VAL A 146 -17.99 5.75 4.95
C VAL A 146 -18.07 5.87 3.42
N THR A 147 -18.24 7.09 2.91
CA THR A 147 -18.16 7.35 1.47
C THR A 147 -16.72 7.24 1.00
N LEU A 148 -16.49 6.54 -0.12
CA LEU A 148 -15.16 6.42 -0.73
C LEU A 148 -14.78 7.72 -1.45
N GLY A 149 -13.49 7.95 -1.63
CA GLY A 149 -12.96 9.18 -2.22
C GLY A 149 -13.13 9.27 -3.74
N GLU A 150 -13.19 10.50 -4.24
CA GLU A 150 -13.09 10.80 -5.67
C GLU A 150 -11.69 10.48 -6.18
N THR A 151 -11.58 9.70 -7.27
CA THR A 151 -10.29 9.18 -7.73
C THR A 151 -9.74 9.91 -8.94
N ASP A 152 -10.53 10.07 -9.99
CA ASP A 152 -10.01 10.49 -11.30
C ASP A 152 -9.65 11.98 -11.31
N ASP A 153 -10.53 12.85 -10.79
CA ASP A 153 -10.27 14.29 -10.69
C ASP A 153 -9.11 14.60 -9.74
N ALA A 154 -9.01 13.86 -8.63
CA ALA A 154 -7.93 14.03 -7.66
C ALA A 154 -6.56 13.66 -8.28
N LEU A 155 -6.47 12.53 -8.97
CA LEU A 155 -5.25 12.11 -9.66
C LEU A 155 -4.91 13.06 -10.82
N ALA A 156 -5.90 13.43 -11.63
CA ALA A 156 -5.70 14.35 -12.75
C ALA A 156 -5.22 15.73 -12.27
N GLY A 157 -5.80 16.26 -11.20
CA GLY A 157 -5.39 17.53 -10.59
C GLY A 157 -3.96 17.47 -10.05
N PHE A 158 -3.58 16.38 -9.37
CA PHE A 158 -2.21 16.17 -8.89
C PHE A 158 -1.20 16.10 -10.04
N LEU A 159 -1.50 15.31 -11.08
CA LEU A 159 -0.63 15.18 -12.26
C LEU A 159 -0.50 16.48 -13.06
N ALA A 160 -1.56 17.29 -13.13
CA ALA A 160 -1.60 18.54 -13.88
C ALA A 160 -0.82 19.67 -13.21
N THR A 161 -0.73 19.66 -11.89
CA THR A 161 -0.09 20.74 -11.11
C THR A 161 1.29 20.36 -10.57
N GLY A 162 1.58 19.07 -10.43
CA GLY A 162 2.85 18.57 -9.95
C GLY A 162 3.97 18.62 -10.98
N THR A 163 5.18 18.87 -10.49
CA THR A 163 6.46 18.71 -11.20
C THR A 163 7.41 17.78 -10.42
N ILE A 164 8.48 17.32 -11.06
CA ILE A 164 9.53 16.50 -10.40
C ILE A 164 10.10 17.19 -9.15
N SER A 165 10.40 18.50 -9.22
CA SER A 165 10.88 19.26 -8.05
C SER A 165 9.84 19.37 -6.94
N SER A 166 8.56 19.59 -7.30
CA SER A 166 7.49 19.63 -6.31
C SER A 166 7.32 18.30 -5.59
N LEU A 167 7.45 17.18 -6.31
CA LEU A 167 7.39 15.84 -5.74
C LEU A 167 8.60 15.58 -4.84
N SER A 168 9.82 15.95 -5.27
CA SER A 168 11.03 15.81 -4.45
C SER A 168 10.88 16.54 -3.12
N ARG A 169 10.38 17.78 -3.14
CA ARG A 169 10.10 18.57 -1.92
C ARG A 169 9.05 17.91 -1.02
N LEU A 170 7.98 17.34 -1.59
CA LEU A 170 6.97 16.61 -0.83
C LEU A 170 7.55 15.38 -0.12
N LEU A 171 8.58 14.77 -0.69
CA LEU A 171 9.25 13.58 -0.17
C LEU A 171 10.44 13.91 0.75
N GLY A 172 10.57 15.16 1.21
CA GLY A 172 11.69 15.57 2.07
C GLY A 172 13.02 15.66 1.33
N ASP A 173 13.00 16.22 0.12
CA ASP A 173 14.14 16.46 -0.77
C ASP A 173 14.83 15.19 -1.29
N LEU A 174 14.17 14.05 -1.23
CA LEU A 174 14.56 12.86 -1.99
C LEU A 174 14.48 13.12 -3.50
N GLU A 175 15.44 12.61 -4.26
CA GLU A 175 15.50 12.78 -5.72
C GLU A 175 14.39 11.99 -6.42
N ALA A 176 13.22 12.61 -6.62
CA ALA A 176 12.08 11.93 -7.24
C ALA A 176 12.40 11.42 -8.66
N SER A 177 13.24 12.12 -9.42
CA SER A 177 13.75 11.68 -10.73
C SER A 177 14.47 10.33 -10.64
N ARG A 178 15.37 10.16 -9.67
CA ARG A 178 16.09 8.89 -9.43
C ARG A 178 15.14 7.77 -9.03
N ILE A 179 14.17 8.05 -8.17
CA ILE A 179 13.16 7.06 -7.76
C ILE A 179 12.34 6.58 -8.96
N VAL A 180 11.89 7.52 -9.82
CA VAL A 180 11.15 7.19 -11.05
C VAL A 180 12.01 6.30 -11.97
N LEU A 181 13.28 6.62 -12.20
CA LEU A 181 14.18 5.79 -13.00
C LEU A 181 14.42 4.41 -12.40
N ALA A 182 14.74 4.37 -11.10
CA ALA A 182 14.99 3.14 -10.35
C ALA A 182 13.80 2.18 -10.46
N LEU A 183 12.58 2.71 -10.31
CA LEU A 183 11.35 1.94 -10.42
C LEU A 183 11.26 1.22 -11.77
N GLY A 184 11.52 1.92 -12.87
CA GLY A 184 11.45 1.33 -14.21
C GLY A 184 12.48 0.21 -14.39
N LEU A 185 13.73 0.47 -13.99
CA LEU A 185 14.82 -0.50 -14.07
C LEU A 185 14.56 -1.75 -13.20
N LEU A 186 14.07 -1.56 -11.98
CA LEU A 186 13.77 -2.67 -11.06
C LEU A 186 12.56 -3.51 -11.49
N LEU A 187 11.60 -2.91 -12.19
CA LEU A 187 10.37 -3.58 -12.61
C LEU A 187 10.46 -4.24 -13.99
N GLN A 188 11.51 -3.97 -14.78
CA GLN A 188 11.72 -4.64 -16.07
C GLN A 188 11.74 -6.19 -15.97
N PRO A 189 12.45 -6.82 -15.00
CA PRO A 189 12.44 -8.27 -14.82
C PRO A 189 11.06 -8.82 -14.45
N VAL A 190 10.25 -8.01 -13.75
CA VAL A 190 8.91 -8.41 -13.27
C VAL A 190 7.98 -8.74 -14.43
N MET A 191 8.10 -8.07 -15.59
CA MET A 191 7.29 -8.35 -16.79
C MET A 191 7.48 -9.75 -17.37
N HIS A 192 8.63 -10.38 -17.11
CA HIS A 192 9.00 -11.69 -17.64
C HIS A 192 8.96 -12.78 -16.55
N SER A 193 8.65 -12.41 -15.32
CA SER A 193 8.66 -13.29 -14.15
C SER A 193 7.30 -13.94 -13.91
N LYS A 194 7.28 -15.13 -13.29
CA LYS A 194 6.04 -15.76 -12.81
C LYS A 194 5.67 -15.24 -11.41
N PRO A 195 4.37 -15.26 -11.00
CA PRO A 195 3.94 -14.73 -9.71
C PRO A 195 4.63 -15.35 -8.50
N THR A 196 5.01 -16.61 -8.63
CA THR A 196 5.67 -17.39 -7.58
C THR A 196 7.16 -17.08 -7.43
N GLN A 197 7.74 -16.24 -8.28
CA GLN A 197 9.17 -15.93 -8.30
C GLN A 197 9.50 -14.53 -7.75
N VAL A 198 8.50 -13.72 -7.42
CA VAL A 198 8.70 -12.39 -6.86
C VAL A 198 8.25 -12.38 -5.41
N ASP A 199 9.22 -12.35 -4.51
CA ASP A 199 9.03 -12.39 -3.05
C ASP A 199 9.37 -11.06 -2.37
N LYS A 200 10.21 -10.23 -3.01
CA LYS A 200 10.56 -8.89 -2.54
C LYS A 200 9.42 -7.89 -2.72
N SER A 201 9.39 -6.92 -1.81
CA SER A 201 8.46 -5.78 -1.86
C SER A 201 9.22 -4.47 -2.12
N LEU A 202 8.54 -3.50 -2.72
CA LEU A 202 9.07 -2.14 -2.91
C LEU A 202 8.62 -1.25 -1.76
N VAL A 203 9.50 -0.36 -1.28
CA VAL A 203 9.16 0.64 -0.27
C VAL A 203 9.34 2.02 -0.88
N LEU A 204 8.22 2.67 -1.21
CA LEU A 204 8.21 3.98 -1.84
C LEU A 204 7.89 5.07 -0.82
N PRO A 205 8.62 6.20 -0.84
CA PRO A 205 8.38 7.27 0.12
C PRO A 205 7.03 7.93 -0.15
N LEU A 206 6.36 8.34 0.92
CA LEU A 206 5.16 9.16 0.89
C LEU A 206 5.42 10.48 1.64
N PRO A 207 4.67 11.54 1.31
CA PRO A 207 4.77 12.79 2.05
C PRO A 207 4.30 12.64 3.49
N GLU A 208 4.85 13.47 4.38
CA GLU A 208 4.37 13.59 5.75
C GLU A 208 2.98 14.24 5.82
N ASP A 209 2.67 15.14 4.87
CA ASP A 209 1.33 15.71 4.71
C ASP A 209 0.30 14.63 4.32
N GLU A 210 -0.63 14.36 5.22
CA GLU A 210 -1.62 13.29 5.10
C GLU A 210 -2.53 13.46 3.88
N THR A 211 -2.83 14.71 3.51
CA THR A 211 -3.71 15.04 2.39
C THR A 211 -3.09 14.68 1.04
N LEU A 212 -1.76 14.64 0.98
CA LEU A 212 -0.99 14.34 -0.23
C LEU A 212 -0.48 12.89 -0.28
N ARG A 213 -0.63 12.10 0.79
CA ARG A 213 -0.20 10.69 0.81
C ARG A 213 -0.91 9.87 -0.25
N ALA A 214 -2.23 9.97 -0.35
CA ALA A 214 -3.00 9.20 -1.32
C ALA A 214 -2.74 9.60 -2.79
N PRO A 215 -2.68 10.90 -3.16
CA PRO A 215 -2.24 11.32 -4.49
C PRO A 215 -0.84 10.83 -4.88
N VAL A 216 0.14 10.93 -3.97
CA VAL A 216 1.50 10.46 -4.24
C VAL A 216 1.56 8.93 -4.36
N ALA A 217 0.85 8.20 -3.50
CA ALA A 217 0.72 6.74 -3.61
C ALA A 217 0.08 6.33 -4.95
N ALA A 218 -0.96 7.05 -5.40
CA ALA A 218 -1.59 6.81 -6.69
C ALA A 218 -0.64 7.12 -7.86
N PHE A 219 0.16 8.18 -7.78
CA PHE A 219 1.21 8.47 -8.77
C PHE A 219 2.23 7.34 -8.86
N TRP A 220 2.71 6.82 -7.74
CA TRP A 220 3.60 5.66 -7.75
C TRP A 220 2.96 4.45 -8.42
N LEU A 221 1.71 4.16 -8.12
CA LEU A 221 1.00 3.05 -8.74
C LEU A 221 0.69 3.28 -10.22
N GLU A 222 0.59 4.52 -10.70
CA GLU A 222 0.52 4.81 -12.16
C GLU A 222 1.79 4.37 -12.89
N LEU A 223 2.95 4.36 -12.21
CA LEU A 223 4.20 3.85 -12.77
C LEU A 223 4.31 2.33 -12.63
N VAL A 224 3.83 1.74 -11.51
CA VAL A 224 3.96 0.30 -11.23
C VAL A 224 2.90 -0.55 -11.94
N ALA A 225 1.64 -0.10 -11.98
CA ALA A 225 0.49 -0.87 -12.47
C ALA A 225 0.68 -1.43 -13.90
N PRO A 226 1.26 -0.70 -14.88
CA PRO A 226 1.49 -1.24 -16.21
C PRO A 226 2.35 -2.51 -16.26
N PHE A 227 3.36 -2.64 -15.40
CA PHE A 227 4.24 -3.81 -15.36
C PHE A 227 3.50 -5.06 -14.88
N VAL A 228 2.65 -4.91 -13.86
CA VAL A 228 1.95 -6.03 -13.21
C VAL A 228 0.67 -6.42 -13.93
N ARG A 229 0.09 -5.52 -14.74
CA ARG A 229 -1.06 -5.83 -15.60
C ARG A 229 -0.74 -6.91 -16.62
N ARG A 230 0.47 -6.92 -17.18
CA ARG A 230 0.91 -7.91 -18.18
C ARG A 230 0.99 -9.33 -17.63
N THR A 231 1.36 -9.46 -16.36
CA THR A 231 1.57 -10.74 -15.67
C THR A 231 0.38 -11.19 -14.84
N GLY A 232 -0.59 -10.30 -14.60
CA GLY A 232 -1.78 -10.58 -13.81
C GLY A 232 -1.52 -10.67 -12.31
N PHE A 233 -0.49 -9.97 -11.78
CA PHE A 233 -0.22 -10.01 -10.35
C PHE A 233 -1.26 -9.25 -9.54
N ASP A 234 -1.82 -9.92 -8.53
CA ASP A 234 -2.55 -9.25 -7.46
C ASP A 234 -1.56 -8.65 -6.46
N LEU A 235 -1.80 -7.40 -6.10
CA LEU A 235 -0.96 -6.61 -5.19
C LEU A 235 -1.53 -6.59 -3.78
N ALA A 236 -0.62 -6.60 -2.82
CA ALA A 236 -0.87 -6.26 -1.43
C ALA A 236 -0.15 -4.93 -1.14
N LEU A 237 -0.92 -3.87 -0.95
CA LEU A 237 -0.42 -2.53 -0.72
C LEU A 237 -0.58 -2.18 0.75
N PHE A 238 0.45 -1.55 1.33
CA PHE A 238 0.46 -1.14 2.73
C PHE A 238 0.95 0.30 2.84
N LEU A 239 0.17 1.16 3.49
CA LEU A 239 0.55 2.52 3.85
C LEU A 239 0.81 2.51 5.36
N THR A 240 2.04 2.85 5.75
CA THR A 240 2.49 2.81 7.14
C THR A 240 3.67 3.74 7.35
N ARG A 241 4.29 3.68 8.53
CA ARG A 241 5.55 4.36 8.82
C ARG A 241 6.66 3.34 9.03
N GLN A 242 7.80 3.61 8.39
CA GLN A 242 9.05 2.89 8.69
C GLN A 242 10.14 3.93 8.95
N GLU A 243 10.94 3.70 10.00
CA GLU A 243 12.02 4.62 10.41
C GLU A 243 11.55 6.07 10.58
N GLY A 244 10.31 6.23 11.05
CA GLY A 244 9.72 7.54 11.26
C GLY A 244 9.33 8.28 9.98
N ARG A 245 9.26 7.63 8.82
CA ARG A 245 8.78 8.22 7.54
C ARG A 245 7.55 7.51 7.03
N ALA A 246 6.60 8.25 6.44
CA ALA A 246 5.47 7.65 5.74
C ALA A 246 5.94 6.93 4.46
N VAL A 247 5.47 5.70 4.25
CA VAL A 247 5.85 4.86 3.11
C VAL A 247 4.67 4.08 2.55
N LEU A 248 4.72 3.81 1.24
CA LEU A 248 3.91 2.83 0.53
C LEU A 248 4.76 1.58 0.31
N VAL A 249 4.39 0.48 0.94
CA VAL A 249 4.98 -0.83 0.67
C VAL A 249 4.12 -1.57 -0.35
N ILE A 250 4.73 -1.94 -1.48
CA ILE A 250 4.08 -2.68 -2.57
C ILE A 250 4.61 -4.11 -2.54
N GLY A 251 3.77 -5.05 -2.11
CA GLY A 251 4.02 -6.48 -2.20
C GLY A 251 3.04 -7.17 -3.15
N PHE A 252 3.19 -8.49 -3.24
CA PHE A 252 2.35 -9.37 -4.05
C PHE A 252 1.48 -10.23 -3.14
N CYS A 253 0.23 -10.50 -3.52
CA CYS A 253 -0.71 -11.27 -2.69
C CYS A 253 -0.15 -12.65 -2.30
N GLY A 254 0.57 -13.33 -3.21
CA GLY A 254 1.21 -14.62 -2.92
C GLY A 254 2.28 -14.58 -1.82
N ALA A 255 2.84 -13.40 -1.55
CA ALA A 255 3.85 -13.15 -0.54
C ALA A 255 3.38 -12.15 0.54
N ALA A 256 2.08 -11.89 0.66
CA ALA A 256 1.55 -10.84 1.54
C ALA A 256 1.90 -11.03 3.01
N ALA A 257 1.96 -12.27 3.49
CA ALA A 257 2.38 -12.55 4.87
C ALA A 257 3.86 -12.23 5.09
N GLN A 258 4.72 -12.49 4.09
CA GLN A 258 6.13 -12.15 4.14
C GLN A 258 6.34 -10.63 4.05
N THR A 259 5.53 -9.94 3.24
CA THR A 259 5.56 -8.48 3.12
C THR A 259 5.21 -7.81 4.45
N LEU A 260 4.09 -8.21 5.08
CA LEU A 260 3.72 -7.65 6.39
C LEU A 260 4.74 -8.03 7.49
N ARG A 261 5.32 -9.23 7.44
CA ARG A 261 6.43 -9.58 8.33
C ARG A 261 7.62 -8.64 8.18
N GLY A 262 8.00 -8.28 6.95
CA GLY A 262 9.08 -7.29 6.70
C GLY A 262 8.72 -5.87 7.15
N ILE A 263 7.44 -5.54 7.28
CA ILE A 263 6.99 -4.29 7.90
C ILE A 263 7.17 -4.35 9.42
N ILE A 264 6.88 -5.49 10.04
CA ILE A 264 6.96 -5.68 11.50
C ILE A 264 8.41 -5.82 11.97
N ASP A 265 9.18 -6.69 11.32
CA ASP A 265 10.54 -7.08 11.71
C ASP A 265 11.58 -6.35 10.83
N PRO A 266 12.33 -5.37 11.36
CA PRO A 266 13.28 -4.58 10.57
C PRO A 266 14.39 -5.42 9.93
N LEU A 267 14.81 -6.54 10.53
CA LEU A 267 15.85 -7.39 9.96
C LEU A 267 15.32 -8.12 8.72
N VAL A 268 14.10 -8.64 8.80
CA VAL A 268 13.42 -9.24 7.63
C VAL A 268 13.14 -8.17 6.58
N GLY A 269 12.75 -6.97 7.00
CA GLY A 269 12.59 -5.81 6.14
C GLY A 269 13.85 -5.53 5.32
N ALA A 270 15.02 -5.45 5.96
CA ALA A 270 16.29 -5.18 5.28
C ALA A 270 16.64 -6.20 4.17
N GLU A 271 16.22 -7.46 4.30
CA GLU A 271 16.47 -8.50 3.30
C GLU A 271 15.42 -8.50 2.16
N GLN A 272 14.16 -8.21 2.50
CA GLN A 272 13.00 -8.45 1.64
C GLN A 272 12.41 -7.17 1.03
N GLN A 273 12.80 -6.00 1.51
CA GLN A 273 12.30 -4.71 1.04
C GLN A 273 13.36 -4.01 0.20
N VAL A 274 13.01 -3.73 -1.05
CA VAL A 274 13.80 -2.87 -1.93
C VAL A 274 13.42 -1.42 -1.64
N ARG A 275 14.40 -0.69 -1.13
CA ARG A 275 14.30 0.74 -0.80
C ARG A 275 15.05 1.56 -1.84
N PHE A 276 14.73 2.86 -1.88
CA PHE A 276 15.30 3.81 -2.84
C PHE A 276 16.21 4.83 -2.16
N ASP A 277 16.77 4.47 -1.00
CA ASP A 277 17.68 5.31 -0.23
C ASP A 277 19.08 5.39 -0.87
N ASP A 278 19.49 4.35 -1.60
CA ASP A 278 20.72 4.32 -2.41
C ASP A 278 20.40 3.97 -3.87
N THR A 279 20.60 4.96 -4.73
CA THR A 279 20.36 4.87 -6.18
C THR A 279 21.65 4.97 -7.01
N GLY A 280 22.83 4.80 -6.41
CA GLY A 280 24.11 4.93 -7.12
C GLY A 280 24.29 3.90 -8.25
N TRP A 281 23.69 2.71 -8.10
CA TRP A 281 23.70 1.65 -9.11
C TRP A 281 23.02 2.04 -10.44
N ILE A 282 22.18 3.09 -10.44
CA ILE A 282 21.51 3.57 -11.66
C ILE A 282 22.54 4.07 -12.68
N ASP A 283 23.64 4.68 -12.23
CA ASP A 283 24.64 5.27 -13.12
C ASP A 283 25.27 4.22 -14.04
N GLU A 284 25.47 2.99 -13.54
CA GLU A 284 25.96 1.86 -14.35
C GLU A 284 24.95 1.45 -15.43
N GLN A 285 23.65 1.51 -15.12
CA GLN A 285 22.57 1.12 -16.04
C GLN A 285 22.32 2.17 -17.13
N LEU A 286 22.49 3.46 -16.82
CA LEU A 286 22.37 4.55 -17.80
C LEU A 286 23.40 4.44 -18.94
N GLY A 287 24.53 3.76 -18.69
CA GLY A 287 25.54 3.44 -19.70
C GLY A 287 25.06 2.48 -20.78
N LEU A 288 24.05 1.66 -20.49
CA LEU A 288 23.66 0.50 -21.29
C LEU A 288 22.49 0.76 -22.25
N ASP A 289 21.55 1.63 -21.87
CA ASP A 289 20.29 1.85 -22.61
C ASP A 289 20.11 3.34 -23.00
N VAL A 290 19.97 3.59 -24.30
CA VAL A 290 19.80 4.94 -24.88
C VAL A 290 18.46 5.55 -24.52
N ASP A 291 17.38 4.76 -24.48
CA ASP A 291 16.04 5.27 -24.18
C ASP A 291 15.91 5.61 -22.68
N VAL A 292 16.54 4.83 -21.81
CA VAL A 292 16.62 5.14 -20.37
C VAL A 292 17.46 6.38 -20.13
N ARG A 293 18.58 6.57 -20.85
CA ARG A 293 19.39 7.79 -20.77
C ARG A 293 18.63 9.02 -21.24
N ALA A 294 17.85 8.91 -22.31
CA ALA A 294 16.99 9.99 -22.78
C ALA A 294 15.95 10.36 -21.72
N LEU A 295 15.27 9.36 -21.12
CA LEU A 295 14.33 9.58 -20.02
C LEU A 295 14.99 10.27 -18.82
N ALA A 296 16.18 9.82 -18.41
CA ALA A 296 16.93 10.44 -17.32
C ALA A 296 17.18 11.93 -17.58
N SER A 297 17.64 12.28 -18.79
CA SER A 297 17.85 13.68 -19.18
C SER A 297 16.58 14.54 -19.14
N TYR A 298 15.40 13.98 -19.42
CA TYR A 298 14.14 14.70 -19.22
C TYR A 298 13.80 14.87 -17.74
N LEU A 299 13.96 13.81 -16.93
CA LEU A 299 13.66 13.82 -15.49
C LEU A 299 14.57 14.75 -14.69
N ASP A 300 15.78 15.03 -15.19
CA ASP A 300 16.69 16.03 -14.62
C ASP A 300 16.13 17.46 -14.70
N GLN A 301 15.10 17.72 -15.52
CA GLN A 301 14.45 19.03 -15.59
C GLN A 301 13.51 19.22 -14.38
N PRO A 302 13.82 20.14 -13.43
CA PRO A 302 13.07 20.24 -12.18
C PRO A 302 11.58 20.60 -12.37
N GLN A 303 11.27 21.31 -13.46
CA GLN A 303 9.92 21.74 -13.81
C GLN A 303 9.18 20.78 -14.75
N LEU A 304 9.75 19.60 -15.04
CA LEU A 304 9.05 18.59 -15.84
C LEU A 304 7.72 18.21 -15.16
N PRO A 305 6.57 18.39 -15.83
CA PRO A 305 5.27 18.03 -15.26
C PRO A 305 5.19 16.53 -14.97
N LEU A 306 4.59 16.13 -13.84
CA LEU A 306 4.45 14.72 -13.47
C LEU A 306 3.66 13.92 -14.50
N LYS A 307 2.65 14.53 -15.13
CA LYS A 307 1.93 13.91 -16.24
C LYS A 307 2.86 13.51 -17.39
N LEU A 308 3.74 14.41 -17.82
CA LEU A 308 4.70 14.14 -18.90
C LEU A 308 5.77 13.16 -18.46
N ALA A 309 6.25 13.26 -17.22
CA ALA A 309 7.20 12.29 -16.65
C ALA A 309 6.64 10.85 -16.69
N ARG A 310 5.38 10.66 -16.29
CA ARG A 310 4.65 9.39 -16.39
C ARG A 310 4.54 8.90 -17.84
N GLU A 311 4.15 9.77 -18.77
CA GLU A 311 4.02 9.40 -20.19
C GLU A 311 5.35 8.95 -20.80
N LEU A 312 6.44 9.70 -20.54
CA LEU A 312 7.78 9.33 -20.99
C LEU A 312 8.24 8.02 -20.35
N PHE A 313 8.02 7.85 -19.05
CA PHE A 313 8.34 6.62 -18.33
C PHE A 313 7.64 5.39 -18.93
N ILE A 314 6.32 5.46 -19.15
CA ILE A 314 5.55 4.36 -19.75
C ILE A 314 6.07 4.08 -21.16
N LYS A 315 6.31 5.12 -21.96
CA LYS A 315 6.86 4.96 -23.32
C LYS A 315 8.20 4.23 -23.31
N THR A 316 9.11 4.57 -22.40
CA THR A 316 10.45 3.98 -22.28
C THR A 316 10.40 2.52 -21.81
N PHE A 317 9.65 2.21 -20.75
CA PHE A 317 9.73 0.88 -20.13
C PHE A 317 8.66 -0.12 -20.57
N ILE A 318 7.50 0.36 -21.00
CA ILE A 318 6.35 -0.48 -21.39
C ILE A 318 6.17 -0.51 -22.91
N GLY A 319 6.50 0.59 -23.60
CA GLY A 319 6.30 0.78 -25.03
C GLY A 319 5.01 1.55 -25.35
N GLY A 320 4.88 2.02 -26.60
CA GLY A 320 3.83 2.96 -27.04
C GLY A 320 2.38 2.43 -27.12
N ALA A 321 2.10 1.26 -26.55
CA ALA A 321 0.74 0.72 -26.46
C ALA A 321 0.52 0.15 -25.05
N ALA A 322 -0.02 0.98 -24.16
CA ALA A 322 -0.49 0.61 -22.83
C ALA A 322 -1.91 1.16 -22.63
#